data_AF-A0A7W1HDD6-F1
#
_entry.id   AF-A0A7W1HDD6-F1
#
_cell.length_a   1.000
_cell.length_b   1.000
_cell.length_c   1.000
_cell.angle_alpha   90.00
_cell.angle_beta   90.00
_cell.angle_gamma   90.00
#
_symmetry.space_group_name_H-M   'P 1'
#
loop_
_entity.id
_entity.type
_entity.pdbx_description
1 polymer ?
#
loop_
_entity_poly.entity_id
_entity_poly.type
_entity_poly.pdbx_seq_one_letter_code
_entity_poly.pdbx_strand_id
1 'polypeptide(L)'
;MAISCGKCGRQYDVTLFEFGRTISCACGMRVGFEHKLVLPKTGAIKFFADVNVARLVRWLRAIGIDTWWEDAISDADLVRRAIRENRFVLTLDKRLVKEWRTDNVVLLTSEKSLEQFAQVVEHFKLKLPARFFTRCLVCNSVLRRASATEIAANAPPRVRENHELFYYCPNCEKIYWEGSHTKRMQAAIEDVFNLSAAASTEKSGNNFS
;
A
#
# COMPACT_ATOMS: atom_id res chain seq x y z
N MET A 1 -1.55 8.80 33.03
CA MET A 1 -0.10 9.06 32.80
C MET A 1 0.02 10.43 32.11
N ALA A 2 1.17 11.08 32.09
CA ALA A 2 1.36 12.34 31.39
C ALA A 2 2.70 12.36 30.66
N ILE A 3 2.76 12.98 29.48
CA ILE A 3 4.02 13.25 28.78
C ILE A 3 4.45 14.68 29.06
N SER A 4 5.68 14.84 29.50
CA SER A 4 6.29 16.16 29.70
C SER A 4 7.01 16.62 28.43
N CYS A 5 6.84 17.90 28.09
CA CYS A 5 7.65 18.57 27.07
C CYS A 5 9.12 18.60 27.50
N GLY A 6 10.02 18.06 26.68
CA GLY A 6 11.46 18.04 26.96
C GLY A 6 12.12 19.43 27.04
N LYS A 7 11.47 20.49 26.56
CA LYS A 7 12.00 21.88 26.59
C LYS A 7 11.49 22.71 27.76
N CYS A 8 10.19 22.67 28.05
CA CYS A 8 9.57 23.55 29.05
C CYS A 8 8.92 22.83 30.23
N GLY A 9 8.94 21.49 30.25
CA GLY A 9 8.37 20.69 31.34
C GLY A 9 6.84 20.62 31.39
N ARG A 10 6.11 21.32 30.50
CA ARG A 10 4.64 21.27 30.46
C ARG A 10 4.15 19.85 30.23
N GLN A 11 3.16 19.44 31.02
CA GLN A 11 2.56 18.10 30.96
C GLN A 11 1.34 18.07 30.03
N TYR A 12 1.20 16.94 29.34
CA TYR A 12 0.11 16.67 28.41
C TYR A 12 -0.47 15.28 28.69
N ASP A 13 -1.78 15.14 28.49
CA ASP A 13 -2.46 13.85 28.59
C ASP A 13 -1.90 12.85 27.55
N VAL A 14 -1.64 11.60 27.94
CA VAL A 14 -1.05 10.60 27.03
C VAL A 14 -1.94 10.28 25.84
N THR A 15 -3.25 10.44 25.98
CA THR A 15 -4.25 10.16 24.92
C THR A 15 -4.00 11.02 23.68
N LEU A 16 -3.38 12.20 23.85
CA LEU A 16 -3.00 13.11 22.76
C LEU A 16 -1.91 12.53 21.85
N PHE A 17 -1.21 11.49 22.29
CA PHE A 17 -0.04 10.90 21.62
C PHE A 17 -0.24 9.44 21.23
N GLU A 18 -1.46 8.92 21.37
CA GLU A 18 -1.79 7.58 20.93
C GLU A 18 -1.40 7.36 19.47
N PHE A 19 -0.93 6.15 19.15
CA PHE A 19 -0.58 5.74 17.79
C PHE A 19 0.55 6.57 17.14
N GLY A 20 1.42 7.21 17.95
CA GLY A 20 2.59 7.95 17.46
C GLY A 20 2.31 9.38 17.02
N ARG A 21 1.14 9.94 17.39
CA ARG A 21 0.81 11.34 17.13
C ARG A 21 1.75 12.25 17.91
N THR A 22 2.13 13.38 17.30
CA THR A 22 2.84 14.45 17.99
C THR A 22 2.03 15.73 18.00
N ILE A 23 2.19 16.53 19.05
CA ILE A 23 1.58 17.86 19.16
C ILE A 23 2.67 18.93 19.29
N SER A 24 2.32 20.14 18.89
CA SER A 24 3.16 21.33 19.13
C SER A 24 2.90 21.87 20.52
N CYS A 25 3.92 21.84 21.39
CA CYS A 25 3.87 22.54 22.67
C CYS A 25 3.90 24.05 22.46
N ALA A 26 3.30 24.82 23.38
CA ALA A 26 3.34 26.29 23.35
C ALA A 26 4.76 26.88 23.33
N CYS A 27 5.79 26.15 23.79
CA CYS A 27 7.19 26.57 23.69
C CYS A 27 7.85 26.30 22.32
N GLY A 28 7.06 25.83 21.35
CA GLY A 28 7.48 25.48 19.99
C GLY A 28 8.09 24.08 19.81
N MET A 29 8.25 23.30 20.89
CA MET A 29 8.79 21.93 20.79
C MET A 29 7.68 20.93 20.44
N ARG A 30 7.95 19.98 19.54
CA ARG A 30 7.06 18.83 19.32
C ARG A 30 7.21 17.80 20.44
N VAL A 31 6.09 17.37 20.98
CA VAL A 31 6.00 16.38 22.05
C VAL A 31 5.30 15.14 21.50
N GLY A 32 5.72 13.95 21.92
CA GLY A 32 5.04 12.68 21.63
C GLY A 32 5.94 11.47 21.72
N PHE A 33 5.34 10.28 21.62
CA PHE A 33 6.07 9.02 21.59
C PHE A 33 6.52 8.70 20.16
N GLU A 34 7.70 8.10 20.04
CA GLU A 34 8.09 7.43 18.79
C GLU A 34 7.38 6.08 18.76
N HIS A 35 6.47 5.89 17.81
CA HIS A 35 5.80 4.60 17.66
C HIS A 35 6.53 3.79 16.59
N LYS A 36 7.38 2.86 17.02
CA LYS A 36 7.99 1.89 16.12
C LYS A 36 7.05 0.72 15.94
N LEU A 37 6.54 0.58 14.71
CA LEU A 37 5.74 -0.59 14.38
C LEU A 37 6.66 -1.79 14.28
N VAL A 38 6.58 -2.70 15.24
CA VAL A 38 7.24 -4.00 15.16
C VAL A 38 6.42 -4.87 14.21
N LEU A 39 6.59 -4.62 12.92
CA LEU A 39 5.94 -5.43 11.91
C LEU A 39 6.46 -6.86 12.01
N PRO A 40 5.59 -7.87 11.89
CA PRO A 40 6.02 -9.26 11.94
C PRO A 40 7.04 -9.52 10.83
N LYS A 41 8.27 -9.89 11.21
CA LYS A 41 9.38 -10.19 10.29
C LYS A 41 9.05 -11.25 9.24
N THR A 42 8.00 -12.05 9.49
CA THR A 42 7.56 -13.19 8.69
C THR A 42 6.17 -13.02 8.09
N GLY A 43 5.55 -11.84 8.22
CA GLY A 43 4.22 -11.55 7.66
C GLY A 43 4.29 -10.99 6.24
N ALA A 44 3.25 -11.28 5.43
CA ALA A 44 3.09 -10.62 4.13
C ALA A 44 2.85 -9.11 4.35
N ILE A 45 3.61 -8.28 3.63
CA ILE A 45 3.49 -6.81 3.68
C ILE A 45 2.07 -6.40 3.27
N LYS A 46 1.53 -5.40 3.98
CA LYS A 46 0.20 -4.83 3.72
C LYS A 46 0.27 -3.32 3.68
N PHE A 47 -0.59 -2.71 2.88
CA PHE A 47 -0.63 -1.27 2.68
C PHE A 47 -2.01 -0.67 3.01
N PHE A 48 -1.99 0.58 3.42
CA PHE A 48 -3.13 1.50 3.44
C PHE A 48 -2.70 2.76 2.67
N ALA A 49 -3.25 2.95 1.48
CA ALA A 49 -3.00 4.10 0.65
C ALA A 49 -3.91 5.27 1.07
N ASP A 50 -3.30 6.43 1.23
CA ASP A 50 -3.99 7.72 1.31
C ASP A 50 -4.69 8.03 -0.03
N VAL A 51 -5.70 8.91 -0.01
CA VAL A 51 -6.50 9.29 -1.18
C VAL A 51 -5.64 9.85 -2.31
N ASN A 52 -4.58 10.61 -1.97
CA ASN A 52 -3.64 11.20 -2.93
C ASN A 52 -2.80 10.17 -3.71
N VAL A 53 -2.78 8.90 -3.26
CA VAL A 53 -2.09 7.79 -3.94
C VAL A 53 -3.05 6.65 -4.27
N ALA A 54 -4.37 6.89 -4.26
CA ALA A 54 -5.38 5.84 -4.53
C ALA A 54 -5.16 5.12 -5.89
N ARG A 55 -4.55 5.78 -6.88
CA ARG A 55 -4.23 5.19 -8.19
C ARG A 55 -3.17 4.08 -8.11
N LEU A 56 -2.25 4.15 -7.14
CA LEU A 56 -1.23 3.15 -6.88
C LEU A 56 -1.82 1.80 -6.46
N VAL A 57 -2.95 1.84 -5.76
CA VAL A 57 -3.59 0.67 -5.16
C VAL A 57 -3.84 -0.43 -6.17
N ARG A 58 -4.21 -0.07 -7.40
CA ARG A 58 -4.50 -1.03 -8.47
C ARG A 58 -3.26 -1.86 -8.83
N TRP A 59 -2.08 -1.25 -8.86
CA TRP A 59 -0.82 -1.93 -9.15
C TRP A 59 -0.45 -2.91 -8.03
N LEU A 60 -0.53 -2.46 -6.78
CA LEU A 60 -0.22 -3.29 -5.61
C LEU A 60 -1.15 -4.49 -5.49
N ARG A 61 -2.46 -4.31 -5.73
CA ARG A 61 -3.43 -5.41 -5.74
C ARG A 61 -3.20 -6.40 -6.88
N ALA A 62 -2.71 -5.92 -8.03
CA ALA A 62 -2.41 -6.80 -9.17
C ALA A 62 -1.21 -7.70 -8.93
N ILE A 63 -0.24 -7.27 -8.12
CA ILE A 63 0.84 -8.15 -7.65
C ILE A 63 0.44 -8.97 -6.40
N GLY A 64 -0.84 -8.92 -6.01
CA GLY A 64 -1.40 -9.73 -4.94
C GLY A 64 -1.20 -9.17 -3.53
N ILE A 65 -0.75 -7.91 -3.39
CA ILE A 65 -0.54 -7.30 -2.07
C ILE A 65 -1.85 -6.72 -1.52
N ASP A 66 -2.15 -7.06 -0.27
CA ASP A 66 -3.30 -6.54 0.47
C ASP A 66 -3.15 -5.02 0.68
N THR A 67 -3.91 -4.26 -0.10
CA THR A 67 -3.84 -2.79 -0.11
C THR A 67 -5.24 -2.19 0.01
N TRP A 68 -5.49 -1.46 1.09
CA TRP A 68 -6.72 -0.69 1.29
C TRP A 68 -6.52 0.78 0.95
N TRP A 69 -7.62 1.45 0.64
CA TRP A 69 -7.75 2.91 0.59
C TRP A 69 -9.22 3.24 0.86
N GLU A 70 -9.49 4.46 1.29
CA GLU A 70 -10.84 4.93 1.59
C GLU A 70 -10.91 6.42 1.27
N ASP A 71 -12.03 6.87 0.69
CA ASP A 71 -12.17 8.22 0.15
C ASP A 71 -12.28 9.29 1.26
N ALA A 72 -12.99 8.97 2.35
CA ALA A 72 -13.34 9.92 3.41
C ALA A 72 -12.75 9.52 4.78
N ILE A 73 -11.50 9.07 4.80
CA ILE A 73 -10.79 8.75 6.05
C ILE A 73 -9.97 9.95 6.53
N SER A 74 -10.00 10.25 7.83
CA SER A 74 -9.13 11.26 8.42
C SER A 74 -7.69 10.77 8.50
N ASP A 75 -6.71 11.66 8.43
CA ASP A 75 -5.28 11.36 8.64
C ASP A 75 -5.04 10.55 9.92
N ALA A 76 -5.74 10.94 11.00
CA ALA A 76 -5.63 10.26 12.28
C ALA A 76 -6.18 8.83 12.20
N ASP A 77 -7.34 8.63 11.59
CA ASP A 77 -7.94 7.30 11.50
C ASP A 77 -7.20 6.39 10.51
N LEU A 78 -6.62 6.97 9.44
CA LEU A 78 -5.75 6.29 8.50
C LEU A 78 -4.55 5.67 9.23
N VAL A 79 -3.80 6.48 9.97
CA VAL A 79 -2.61 6.01 10.71
C VAL A 79 -3.00 5.03 11.82
N ARG A 80 -4.06 5.32 12.59
CA ARG A 80 -4.55 4.43 13.65
C ARG A 80 -4.98 3.06 13.14
N ARG A 81 -5.74 3.01 12.04
CA ARG A 81 -6.16 1.74 11.43
C ARG A 81 -4.97 1.01 10.85
N ALA A 82 -4.07 1.71 10.16
CA ALA A 82 -2.85 1.11 9.65
C ALA A 82 -2.03 0.47 10.78
N ILE A 83 -1.92 1.11 11.94
CA ILE A 83 -1.22 0.52 13.09
C ILE A 83 -1.94 -0.71 13.62
N ARG A 84 -3.24 -0.63 13.89
CA ARG A 84 -4.04 -1.76 14.40
C ARG A 84 -4.02 -2.97 13.46
N GLU A 85 -4.01 -2.72 12.16
CA GLU A 85 -4.05 -3.77 11.13
C GLU A 85 -2.66 -4.20 10.64
N ASN A 86 -1.57 -3.66 11.24
CA ASN A 86 -0.18 -3.91 10.84
C ASN A 86 0.08 -3.61 9.35
N ARG A 87 -0.27 -2.40 8.91
CA ARG A 87 -0.13 -1.90 7.54
C ARG A 87 0.83 -0.70 7.49
N PHE A 88 1.54 -0.59 6.37
CA PHE A 88 2.23 0.64 6.01
C PHE A 88 1.25 1.62 5.37
N VAL A 89 1.30 2.88 5.80
CA VAL A 89 0.62 3.99 5.13
C VAL A 89 1.48 4.47 3.96
N LEU A 90 0.88 4.62 2.78
CA LEU A 90 1.51 5.25 1.63
C LEU A 90 0.84 6.61 1.39
N THR A 91 1.60 7.68 1.28
CA THR A 91 1.07 9.05 1.11
C THR A 91 2.02 9.95 0.32
N LEU A 92 1.49 11.01 -0.30
CA LEU A 92 2.25 12.17 -0.77
C LEU A 92 2.28 13.33 0.25
N ASP A 93 1.52 13.23 1.34
CA ASP A 93 1.43 14.31 2.32
C ASP A 93 2.61 14.32 3.29
N LYS A 94 3.50 15.29 3.09
CA LYS A 94 4.62 15.59 3.98
C LYS A 94 4.17 16.00 5.38
N ARG A 95 2.95 16.51 5.55
CA ARG A 95 2.39 16.89 6.86
C ARG A 95 2.07 15.65 7.68
N LEU A 96 1.51 14.60 7.07
CA LEU A 96 1.23 13.34 7.76
C LEU A 96 2.50 12.76 8.39
N VAL A 97 3.60 12.67 7.62
CA VAL A 97 4.91 12.19 8.10
C VAL A 97 5.49 13.09 9.20
N LYS A 98 5.20 14.40 9.15
CA LYS A 98 5.65 15.34 10.17
C LYS A 98 4.82 15.19 11.45
N GLU A 99 3.50 15.06 11.35
CA GLU A 99 2.60 14.96 12.50
C GLU A 99 2.77 13.62 13.23
N TRP A 100 3.01 12.54 12.48
CA TRP A 100 3.11 11.18 13.00
C TRP A 100 4.57 10.69 12.96
N ARG A 101 5.18 10.52 14.13
CA ARG A 101 6.55 9.97 14.23
C ARG A 101 6.49 8.45 14.34
N THR A 102 6.15 7.82 13.23
CA THR A 102 6.04 6.36 13.14
C THR A 102 6.67 5.81 11.88
N ASP A 103 7.30 4.65 12.01
CA ASP A 103 8.06 4.01 10.93
C ASP A 103 7.15 3.36 9.86
N ASN A 104 5.84 3.29 10.09
CA ASN A 104 4.92 2.70 9.12
C ASN A 104 4.33 3.70 8.12
N VAL A 105 4.67 4.99 8.17
CA VAL A 105 4.22 5.98 7.17
C VAL A 105 5.34 6.24 6.16
N VAL A 106 5.08 5.94 4.89
CA VAL A 106 6.02 6.09 3.80
C VAL A 106 5.58 7.22 2.87
N LEU A 107 6.46 8.21 2.74
CA LEU A 107 6.29 9.33 1.83
C LEU A 107 6.76 8.94 0.42
N LEU A 108 5.85 9.00 -0.55
CA LEU A 108 6.19 8.91 -1.97
C LEU A 108 6.57 10.29 -2.50
N THR A 109 7.27 10.31 -3.64
CA THR A 109 7.76 11.57 -4.23
C THR A 109 7.22 11.85 -5.62
N SER A 110 6.69 10.85 -6.32
CA SER A 110 6.10 11.03 -7.66
C SER A 110 4.58 11.13 -7.60
N GLU A 111 3.99 11.94 -8.48
CA GLU A 111 2.55 12.01 -8.71
C GLU A 111 2.03 10.94 -9.69
N LYS A 112 2.93 10.28 -10.45
CA LYS A 112 2.55 9.27 -11.42
C LYS A 112 2.45 7.89 -10.76
N SER A 113 1.28 7.25 -10.86
CA SER A 113 1.01 5.98 -10.18
C SER A 113 1.98 4.83 -10.48
N LEU A 114 2.56 4.77 -11.68
CA LEU A 114 3.52 3.72 -12.04
C LEU A 114 4.92 4.02 -11.45
N GLU A 115 5.31 5.28 -11.40
CA GLU A 115 6.55 5.71 -10.72
C GLU A 115 6.42 5.54 -9.19
N GLN A 116 5.25 5.84 -8.62
CA GLN A 116 4.92 5.51 -7.22
C GLN A 116 5.04 4.01 -6.95
N PHE A 117 4.57 3.17 -7.87
CA PHE A 117 4.69 1.73 -7.77
C PHE A 117 6.15 1.29 -7.78
N ALA A 118 6.97 1.84 -8.69
CA ALA A 118 8.41 1.58 -8.72
C ALA A 118 9.10 1.98 -7.40
N GLN A 119 8.75 3.14 -6.82
CA GLN A 119 9.27 3.56 -5.51
C GLN A 119 8.92 2.57 -4.40
N VAL A 120 7.69 2.05 -4.37
CA VAL A 120 7.27 1.04 -3.39
C VAL A 120 8.01 -0.28 -3.59
N VAL A 121 8.18 -0.72 -4.84
CA VAL A 121 8.95 -1.93 -5.16
C VAL A 121 10.39 -1.82 -4.65
N GLU A 122 11.05 -0.69 -4.92
CA GLU A 122 12.44 -0.44 -4.48
C GLU A 122 12.52 -0.33 -2.94
N HIS A 123 11.66 0.51 -2.33
CA HIS A 123 11.70 0.79 -0.89
C HIS A 123 11.50 -0.47 -0.04
N PHE A 124 10.53 -1.30 -0.42
CA PHE A 124 10.19 -2.53 0.30
C PHE A 124 10.91 -3.78 -0.22
N LYS A 125 11.78 -3.62 -1.25
CA LYS A 125 12.48 -4.73 -1.93
C LYS A 125 11.52 -5.85 -2.33
N LEU A 126 10.37 -5.44 -2.90
CA LEU A 126 9.36 -6.40 -3.34
C LEU A 126 9.95 -7.28 -4.43
N LYS A 127 9.50 -8.54 -4.48
CA LYS A 127 9.86 -9.48 -5.54
C LYS A 127 8.71 -9.60 -6.53
N LEU A 128 9.05 -9.85 -7.79
CA LEU A 128 8.06 -10.17 -8.81
C LEU A 128 7.25 -11.39 -8.34
N PRO A 129 5.91 -11.31 -8.27
CA PRO A 129 5.11 -12.42 -7.77
C PRO A 129 5.07 -13.54 -8.81
N ALA A 130 5.03 -14.80 -8.35
CA ALA A 130 4.79 -15.94 -9.23
C ALA A 130 3.38 -15.94 -9.84
N ARG A 131 2.43 -15.21 -9.23
CA ARG A 131 1.04 -15.11 -9.68
C ARG A 131 0.53 -13.68 -9.53
N PHE A 132 0.03 -13.14 -10.63
CA PHE A 132 -0.68 -11.86 -10.67
C PHE A 132 -2.18 -12.03 -10.42
N PHE A 133 -2.85 -10.92 -10.17
CA PHE A 133 -4.30 -10.80 -10.10
C PHE A 133 -4.95 -11.81 -9.12
N THR A 134 -4.31 -12.05 -7.98
CA THR A 134 -4.86 -12.90 -6.91
C THR A 134 -5.86 -12.17 -6.01
N ARG A 135 -5.92 -10.84 -6.12
CA ARG A 135 -6.86 -9.98 -5.39
C ARG A 135 -7.71 -9.14 -6.35
N CYS A 136 -8.92 -8.84 -5.91
CA CYS A 136 -9.82 -7.94 -6.61
C CYS A 136 -9.21 -6.54 -6.68
N LEU A 137 -9.07 -6.02 -7.90
CA LEU A 137 -8.51 -4.68 -8.12
C LEU A 137 -9.41 -3.57 -7.53
N VAL A 138 -10.67 -3.86 -7.23
CA VAL A 138 -11.67 -2.89 -6.75
C VAL A 138 -11.82 -2.93 -5.23
N CYS A 139 -12.05 -4.10 -4.63
CA CYS A 139 -12.33 -4.22 -3.19
C CYS A 139 -11.27 -5.01 -2.42
N ASN A 140 -10.14 -5.37 -3.01
CA ASN A 140 -9.01 -6.06 -2.35
C ASN A 140 -9.25 -7.50 -1.87
N SER A 141 -10.47 -8.05 -2.01
CA SER A 141 -10.76 -9.44 -1.63
C SER A 141 -9.99 -10.44 -2.48
N VAL A 142 -9.61 -11.57 -1.90
CA VAL A 142 -8.95 -12.66 -2.63
C VAL A 142 -9.91 -13.20 -3.70
N LEU A 143 -9.41 -13.36 -4.92
CA LEU A 143 -10.18 -13.93 -6.01
C LEU A 143 -10.12 -15.45 -5.96
N ARG A 144 -11.23 -16.09 -6.36
CA ARG A 144 -11.28 -17.54 -6.57
C ARG A 144 -11.66 -17.85 -8.01
N ARG A 145 -11.48 -19.09 -8.44
CA ARG A 145 -12.03 -19.55 -9.72
C ARG A 145 -13.55 -19.35 -9.73
N ALA A 146 -14.06 -18.84 -10.85
CA ALA A 146 -15.48 -18.67 -11.06
C ALA A 146 -16.11 -20.03 -11.40
N SER A 147 -17.34 -20.24 -10.91
CA SER A 147 -18.18 -21.37 -11.30
C SER A 147 -18.89 -21.08 -12.63
N ALA A 148 -19.42 -22.13 -13.29
CA ALA A 148 -20.14 -21.98 -14.55
C ALA A 148 -21.36 -21.04 -14.43
N THR A 149 -22.05 -21.06 -13.29
CA THR A 149 -23.20 -20.18 -13.01
C THR A 149 -22.79 -18.72 -12.90
N GLU A 150 -21.68 -18.44 -12.20
CA GLU A 150 -21.14 -17.08 -12.08
C GLU A 150 -20.63 -16.53 -13.41
N ILE A 151 -19.99 -17.39 -14.22
CA ILE A 151 -19.56 -17.05 -15.58
C ILE A 151 -20.77 -16.71 -16.43
N ALA A 152 -21.80 -17.56 -16.45
CA ALA A 152 -23.01 -17.32 -17.23
C ALA A 152 -23.74 -16.03 -16.84
N ALA A 153 -23.78 -15.70 -15.54
CA ALA A 153 -24.47 -14.52 -15.02
C ALA A 153 -23.70 -13.21 -15.25
N ASN A 154 -22.36 -13.24 -15.21
CA ASN A 154 -21.56 -12.01 -15.14
C ASN A 154 -20.63 -11.78 -16.33
N ALA A 155 -20.27 -12.81 -17.12
CA ALA A 155 -19.38 -12.66 -18.26
C ALA A 155 -20.18 -12.45 -19.57
N PRO A 156 -19.83 -11.44 -20.40
CA PRO A 156 -20.45 -11.25 -21.71
C PRO A 156 -20.31 -12.50 -22.61
N PRO A 157 -21.30 -12.83 -23.46
CA PRO A 157 -21.28 -14.04 -24.30
C PRO A 157 -19.98 -14.22 -25.10
N ARG A 158 -19.54 -13.17 -25.81
CA ARG A 158 -18.29 -13.18 -26.59
C ARG A 158 -17.05 -13.44 -25.74
N VAL A 159 -17.04 -13.03 -24.47
CA VAL A 159 -15.93 -13.31 -23.56
C VAL A 159 -15.93 -14.78 -23.16
N ARG A 160 -17.11 -15.36 -22.90
CA ARG A 160 -17.26 -16.78 -22.56
C ARG A 160 -16.78 -17.72 -23.66
N GLU A 161 -16.95 -17.32 -24.92
CA GLU A 161 -16.50 -18.09 -26.08
C GLU A 161 -14.99 -18.07 -26.28
N ASN A 162 -14.31 -17.01 -25.83
CA ASN A 162 -12.89 -16.75 -26.14
C ASN A 162 -11.95 -16.97 -24.96
N HIS A 163 -12.46 -17.35 -23.79
CA HIS A 163 -11.67 -17.51 -22.57
C HIS A 163 -12.13 -18.73 -21.77
N GLU A 164 -11.17 -19.48 -21.23
CA GLU A 164 -11.44 -20.68 -20.44
C GLU A 164 -11.33 -20.44 -18.93
N LEU A 165 -10.53 -19.45 -18.52
CA LEU A 165 -10.23 -19.19 -17.12
C LEU A 165 -10.83 -17.87 -16.64
N PHE A 166 -11.72 -17.99 -15.66
CA PHE A 166 -12.37 -16.87 -15.01
C PHE A 166 -12.13 -16.86 -13.52
N TYR A 167 -12.01 -15.66 -12.97
CA TYR A 167 -11.89 -15.42 -11.54
C TYR A 167 -13.06 -14.56 -11.08
N TYR A 168 -13.58 -14.88 -9.90
CA TYR A 168 -14.73 -14.20 -9.30
C TYR A 168 -14.34 -13.61 -7.96
N CYS A 169 -14.82 -12.39 -7.70
CA CYS A 169 -14.70 -11.73 -6.42
C CYS A 169 -15.93 -12.04 -5.55
N PRO A 170 -15.79 -12.74 -4.40
CA PRO A 170 -16.93 -13.08 -3.55
C PRO A 170 -17.51 -11.89 -2.78
N ASN A 171 -16.92 -10.69 -2.88
CA ASN A 171 -17.34 -9.52 -2.12
C ASN A 171 -18.05 -8.46 -2.97
N CYS A 172 -17.50 -8.13 -4.16
CA CYS A 172 -18.12 -7.17 -5.07
C CYS A 172 -18.66 -7.80 -6.35
N GLU A 173 -18.70 -9.14 -6.40
CA GLU A 173 -19.29 -9.96 -7.46
C GLU A 173 -18.71 -9.75 -8.86
N LYS A 174 -17.61 -9.00 -8.96
CA LYS A 174 -16.91 -8.79 -10.23
C LYS A 174 -16.27 -10.09 -10.72
N ILE A 175 -16.43 -10.33 -12.02
CA ILE A 175 -15.74 -11.38 -12.75
C ILE A 175 -14.55 -10.81 -13.55
N TYR A 176 -13.48 -11.59 -13.61
CA TYR A 176 -12.21 -11.25 -14.25
C TYR A 176 -11.79 -12.40 -15.17
N TRP A 177 -11.11 -12.05 -16.26
CA TRP A 177 -10.51 -12.99 -17.21
C TRP A 177 -9.25 -12.34 -17.79
N GLU A 178 -8.39 -13.16 -18.41
CA GLU A 178 -7.16 -12.66 -19.01
C GLU A 178 -7.45 -12.01 -20.38
N GLY A 179 -7.49 -10.69 -20.43
CA GLY A 179 -7.69 -9.90 -21.64
C GLY A 179 -6.47 -9.04 -22.01
N SER A 180 -6.61 -8.23 -23.06
CA SER A 180 -5.55 -7.28 -23.45
C SER A 180 -5.20 -6.30 -22.33
N HIS A 181 -6.17 -5.93 -21.48
CA HIS A 181 -5.94 -5.04 -20.34
C HIS A 181 -5.05 -5.69 -19.26
N THR A 182 -5.28 -6.96 -18.92
CA THR A 182 -4.44 -7.65 -17.92
C THR A 182 -3.03 -7.86 -18.45
N LYS A 183 -2.88 -8.21 -19.74
CA LYS A 183 -1.57 -8.37 -20.39
C LYS A 183 -0.76 -7.08 -20.38
N ARG A 184 -1.35 -5.94 -20.78
CA ARG A 184 -0.67 -4.63 -20.71
C ARG A 184 -0.26 -4.26 -19.29
N MET A 185 -1.13 -4.54 -18.32
CA MET A 185 -0.88 -4.25 -16.93
C MET A 185 0.25 -5.12 -16.36
N GLN A 186 0.29 -6.40 -16.73
CA GLN A 186 1.36 -7.32 -16.37
C GLN A 186 2.71 -6.89 -16.98
N ALA A 187 2.74 -6.55 -18.26
CA ALA A 187 3.96 -6.07 -18.92
C ALA A 187 4.52 -4.82 -18.22
N ALA A 188 3.67 -3.83 -17.92
CA ALA A 188 4.09 -2.63 -17.18
C ALA A 188 4.62 -2.94 -15.77
N ILE A 189 4.09 -3.98 -15.10
CA ILE A 189 4.62 -4.43 -13.81
C ILE A 189 5.99 -5.08 -13.99
N GLU A 190 6.12 -5.99 -14.95
CA GLU A 190 7.37 -6.69 -15.24
C GLU A 190 8.48 -5.70 -15.61
N ASP A 191 8.19 -4.67 -16.41
CA ASP A 191 9.13 -3.59 -16.74
C ASP A 191 9.66 -2.89 -15.50
N VAL A 192 8.79 -2.56 -14.54
CA VAL A 192 9.19 -1.93 -13.27
C VAL A 192 10.14 -2.83 -12.47
N PHE A 193 9.83 -4.13 -12.37
CA PHE A 193 10.71 -5.07 -11.66
C PHE A 193 12.05 -5.26 -12.38
N ASN A 194 12.07 -5.31 -13.71
CA ASN A 194 13.30 -5.45 -14.50
C ASN A 194 14.22 -4.23 -14.34
N LEU A 195 13.66 -3.01 -14.38
CA LEU A 195 14.42 -1.77 -14.15
C LEU A 195 15.02 -1.72 -12.73
N SER A 196 14.26 -2.17 -11.73
CA SER A 196 14.75 -2.21 -10.34
C SER A 196 15.90 -3.20 -10.14
N ALA A 197 15.89 -4.33 -10.85
CA ALA A 197 16.95 -5.33 -10.82
C ALA A 197 18.24 -4.81 -11.49
N ALA A 198 18.11 -4.12 -12.64
CA ALA A 198 19.23 -3.51 -13.34
C ALA A 198 19.94 -2.44 -12.48
N ALA A 199 19.17 -1.52 -11.88
CA ALA A 199 19.72 -0.48 -11.00
C ALA A 199 20.43 -1.03 -9.74
N SER A 200 20.02 -2.21 -9.27
CA SER A 200 20.66 -2.91 -8.14
C SER A 200 22.00 -3.54 -8.53
N THR A 201 22.15 -3.92 -9.80
CA THR A 201 23.37 -4.55 -10.34
C THR A 201 24.46 -3.50 -10.58
N GLU A 202 24.09 -2.31 -11.08
CA GLU A 202 25.03 -1.20 -11.30
C GLU A 202 25.60 -0.61 -9.99
N LYS A 203 24.78 -0.51 -8.93
CA LYS A 203 25.26 -0.05 -7.61
C LYS A 203 26.26 -0.99 -6.94
N SER A 204 26.31 -2.27 -7.34
CA SER A 204 27.30 -3.23 -6.83
C SER A 204 28.61 -3.24 -7.63
N GLY A 205 28.62 -2.62 -8.83
CA GLY A 205 29.79 -2.56 -9.71
C GLY A 205 30.71 -1.35 -9.49
N ASN A 206 30.30 -0.35 -8.69
CA ASN A 206 31.05 0.89 -8.51
C ASN A 206 31.93 0.93 -7.24
N ASN A 207 32.39 -0.24 -6.79
CA ASN A 207 33.29 -0.41 -5.65
C ASN A 207 34.64 -1.02 -6.06
N PHE A 208 35.20 -0.58 -7.18
CA PHE A 208 36.60 -0.77 -7.51
C PHE A 208 37.19 0.50 -8.13
N SER A 209 38.11 1.09 -7.34
CA SER A 209 39.13 2.09 -7.67
C SER A 209 38.71 3.55 -7.87
#